data_AF-X1MXW7-F1
#
_entry.id   AF-X1MXW7-F1
#
_cell.length_a   1.000
_cell.length_b   1.000
_cell.length_c   1.000
_cell.angle_alpha   90.00
_cell.angle_beta   90.00
_cell.angle_gamma   90.00
#
_symmetry.space_group_name_H-M   'P 1'
#
loop_
_entity.id
_entity.type
_entity.pdbx_description
1 polymer ?
#
loop_
_entity_poly.entity_id
_entity_poly.type
_entity_poly.pdbx_seq_one_letter_code
_entity_poly.pdbx_strand_id
1 'polypeptide(L)' 'DEDEIWIPGEKIDINRASPHQLTYLPGIGPILAQRIVEYRQKKGPFQDLSDLEKVPGIGKLKLEKIKGKICLDEK' A
#
# COMPACT_ATOMS: atom_id res chain seq x y z
N ASP A 1 -1.94 17.02 16.97
CA ASP A 1 -1.82 16.31 15.69
C ASP A 1 -0.44 15.69 15.65
N GLU A 2 -0.34 14.47 16.17
CA GLU A 2 0.89 13.70 16.20
C GLU A 2 1.08 13.10 14.81
N ASP A 3 1.82 13.80 13.94
CA ASP A 3 2.44 13.20 12.77
C ASP A 3 3.25 11.99 13.25
N GLU A 4 2.62 10.83 13.15
CA GLU A 4 3.14 9.52 13.51
C GLU A 4 4.52 9.39 12.84
N ILE A 5 5.57 9.47 13.66
CA ILE A 5 6.95 9.44 13.21
C ILE A 5 7.17 8.07 12.58
N TRP A 6 7.15 8.02 11.25
CA TRP A 6 7.46 6.80 10.52
C TRP A 6 8.89 6.37 10.86
N ILE A 7 9.00 5.26 11.59
CA ILE A 7 10.28 4.67 11.96
C ILE A 7 10.87 4.03 10.70
N PRO A 8 12.02 4.49 10.18
CA PRO A 8 12.65 3.87 9.01
C PRO A 8 13.00 2.42 9.34
N GLY A 9 12.21 1.49 8.81
CA GLY A 9 12.24 0.06 9.16
C GLY A 9 10.85 -0.56 9.27
N GLU A 10 9.81 0.26 9.45
CA GLU A 10 8.44 -0.21 9.57
C GLU A 10 7.76 -0.35 8.19
N LYS A 11 7.09 -1.50 8.01
CA LYS A 11 6.33 -1.80 6.80
C LYS A 11 5.11 -0.90 6.73
N ILE A 12 4.75 -0.45 5.53
CA ILE A 12 3.58 0.37 5.28
C ILE A 12 2.35 -0.54 5.25
N ASP A 13 1.41 -0.32 6.17
CA ASP A 13 0.13 -1.02 6.13
C ASP A 13 -0.74 -0.52 4.97
N ILE A 14 -1.01 -1.40 4.02
CA ILE A 14 -1.77 -1.08 2.81
C ILE A 14 -3.23 -0.72 3.12
N ASN A 15 -3.79 -1.18 4.24
CA ASN A 15 -5.18 -0.91 4.60
C ASN A 15 -5.35 0.43 5.32
N ARG A 16 -4.34 0.89 6.05
CA ARG A 16 -4.39 2.17 6.80
C ARG A 16 -3.62 3.31 6.15
N ALA A 17 -2.58 3.02 5.38
CA ALA A 17 -1.71 4.05 4.81
C ALA A 17 -2.48 5.07 3.96
N SER A 18 -2.10 6.34 4.09
CA SER A 18 -2.56 7.42 3.23
C SER A 18 -2.00 7.28 1.81
N PRO A 19 -2.63 7.91 0.80
CA PRO A 19 -2.07 7.97 -0.55
C PRO A 19 -0.64 8.51 -0.55
N HIS A 20 -0.34 9.48 0.30
CA HIS A 20 0.99 10.07 0.41
C HIS A 20 2.01 9.07 0.99
N GLN A 21 1.64 8.28 2.00
CA GLN A 21 2.54 7.24 2.53
C GLN A 21 2.83 6.15 1.49
N LEU A 22 1.83 5.78 0.68
CA LEU A 22 2.00 4.78 -0.37
C LEU A 22 2.96 5.22 -1.47
N THR A 23 3.16 6.53 -1.70
CA THR A 23 4.12 7.01 -2.72
C THR A 23 5.59 6.80 -2.32
N TYR A 24 5.88 6.55 -1.04
CA TYR A 24 7.23 6.17 -0.60
C TYR A 24 7.63 4.75 -1.06
N LEU A 25 6.68 3.95 -1.55
CA LEU A 25 6.95 2.62 -2.07
C LEU A 25 7.61 2.70 -3.45
N PRO A 26 8.68 1.93 -3.70
CA PRO A 26 9.40 1.97 -4.97
C PRO A 26 8.50 1.54 -6.13
N GLY A 27 8.26 2.45 -7.08
CA GLY A 27 7.42 2.19 -8.25
C GLY A 27 5.91 2.44 -8.03
N ILE A 28 5.53 3.01 -6.88
CA ILE A 28 4.18 3.51 -6.60
C ILE A 28 4.20 5.03 -6.66
N GLY A 29 3.68 5.58 -7.76
CA GLY A 29 3.46 7.01 -7.89
C GLY A 29 2.10 7.45 -7.32
N PRO A 30 1.80 8.75 -7.30
CA PRO A 30 0.55 9.30 -6.75
C PRO A 30 -0.70 8.68 -7.39
N ILE A 31 -0.66 8.39 -8.70
CA ILE A 31 -1.78 7.76 -9.42
C ILE A 31 -2.05 6.33 -8.88
N LEU A 32 -1.00 5.56 -8.62
CA LEU A 32 -1.14 4.17 -8.14
C LEU A 32 -1.54 4.15 -6.68
N ALA A 33 -0.95 5.03 -5.86
CA ALA A 33 -1.34 5.21 -4.48
C ALA A 33 -2.84 5.52 -4.35
N GLN A 34 -3.35 6.46 -5.16
CA GLN A 34 -4.77 6.79 -5.17
C GLN A 34 -5.62 5.57 -5.55
N ARG A 35 -5.21 4.79 -6.56
CA ARG A 35 -5.92 3.58 -6.97
C ARG A 35 -5.98 2.50 -5.88
N ILE A 36 -4.92 2.33 -5.09
CA ILE A 36 -4.91 1.40 -3.95
C ILE A 36 -5.98 1.82 -2.94
N VAL A 37 -6.02 3.11 -2.58
CA VAL A 37 -6.99 3.65 -1.63
C VAL A 37 -8.42 3.54 -2.17
N GLU A 38 -8.64 3.91 -3.43
CA GLU A 38 -9.95 3.75 -4.08
C GLU A 38 -10.38 2.28 -4.14
N TYR A 39 -9.45 1.37 -4.42
CA TYR A 39 -9.74 -0.06 -4.49
C TYR A 39 -10.24 -0.56 -3.14
N ARG A 40 -9.51 -0.28 -2.04
CA ARG A 40 -9.95 -0.71 -0.70
C ARG A 40 -11.26 -0.05 -0.25
N GLN A 41 -11.53 1.18 -0.68
CA GLN A 41 -12.80 1.85 -0.40
C GLN A 41 -13.98 1.21 -1.15
N LYS A 42 -13.77 0.78 -2.41
CA LYS A 42 -14.82 0.21 -3.27
C LYS A 42 -15.03 -1.29 -3.07
N LYS A 43 -13.96 -2.04 -2.76
CA LYS A 43 -13.95 -3.51 -2.69
C LYS A 43 -13.82 -4.04 -1.26
N GLY A 44 -13.51 -3.18 -0.30
CA GLY A 44 -13.17 -3.57 1.07
C GLY A 44 -11.65 -3.71 1.27
N PRO A 45 -11.20 -3.91 2.52
CA PRO A 45 -9.78 -4.04 2.85
C PRO A 45 -9.14 -5.22 2.13
N PHE A 46 -7.84 -5.08 1.84
CA PHE A 46 -7.02 -6.16 1.30
C PHE A 46 -6.85 -7.24 2.37
N GLN A 47 -7.05 -8.51 1.99
CA GLN A 47 -6.88 -9.67 2.88
C GLN A 47 -5.49 -10.27 2.74
N ASP A 48 -4.92 -10.19 1.54
CA ASP A 48 -3.58 -10.66 1.23
C ASP A 48 -2.78 -9.59 0.47
N LEU A 49 -1.45 -9.61 0.61
CA LEU A 49 -0.59 -8.72 -0.18
C LEU A 49 -0.75 -8.97 -1.69
N SER A 50 -1.07 -10.20 -2.08
CA SER A 50 -1.36 -10.58 -3.46
C SER A 50 -2.61 -9.90 -4.02
N ASP A 51 -3.55 -9.45 -3.17
CA ASP A 51 -4.73 -8.71 -3.64
C ASP A 51 -4.36 -7.37 -4.28
N LEU A 52 -3.18 -6.82 -3.99
CA LEU A 52 -2.68 -5.63 -4.68
C LEU A 52 -2.54 -5.84 -6.19
N GLU A 53 -2.34 -7.06 -6.67
CA GLU A 53 -2.29 -7.36 -8.11
C GLU A 53 -3.65 -7.15 -8.80
N LYS A 54 -4.75 -7.10 -8.02
CA LYS A 54 -6.08 -6.77 -8.53
C LYS A 54 -6.25 -5.26 -8.79
N VAL A 55 -5.32 -4.42 -8.30
CA VAL A 55 -5.34 -2.97 -8.51
C VAL A 55 -4.78 -2.66 -9.91
N PRO A 56 -5.54 -1.97 -10.78
CA PRO A 56 -5.09 -1.65 -12.13
C PRO A 56 -3.77 -0.86 -12.15
N GLY A 57 -2.73 -1.46 -12.74
CA GLY A 57 -1.39 -0.86 -12.85
C GLY A 57 -0.40 -1.32 -11.77
N ILE A 58 -0.83 -2.18 -10.86
CA ILE A 58 0.05 -2.97 -9.98
C ILE A 58 0.08 -4.39 -10.51
N GLY A 59 1.17 -4.74 -11.19
CA GLY A 59 1.42 -6.12 -11.60
C GLY A 59 2.41 -6.81 -10.67
N LYS A 60 2.58 -8.12 -10.86
CA LYS A 60 3.52 -8.98 -10.11
C LYS A 60 4.89 -8.37 -9.88
N LEU A 61 5.49 -7.76 -10.92
CA LEU A 61 6.82 -7.13 -10.83
C LEU A 61 6.87 -5.96 -9.84
N LYS A 62 5.78 -5.19 -9.72
CA LYS A 62 5.70 -4.09 -8.76
C LYS A 62 5.45 -4.64 -7.37
N LEU A 63 4.51 -5.59 -7.24
CA LEU A 63 4.24 -6.23 -5.96
C LEU A 63 5.50 -6.83 -5.34
N GLU A 64 6.28 -7.60 -6.10
CA GLU A 64 7.52 -8.21 -5.61
C GLU A 64 8.55 -7.15 -5.12
N LYS A 65 8.61 -5.98 -5.77
CA LYS A 65 9.50 -4.88 -5.34
C LYS A 65 9.05 -4.22 -4.03
N ILE A 66 7.75 -4.21 -3.76
CA ILE A 66 7.19 -3.52 -2.59
C ILE A 66 6.84 -4.49 -1.45
N LYS A 67 6.72 -5.81 -1.68
CA LYS A 67 6.24 -6.77 -0.67
C LYS A 67 7.06 -6.77 0.62
N GLY A 68 8.36 -6.49 0.53
CA GLY A 68 9.24 -6.38 1.70
C GLY A 68 9.05 -5.09 2.52
N LYS A 69 8.33 -4.11 1.99
CA LYS A 69 8.09 -2.79 2.59
C LYS A 69 6.62 -2.57 2.98
N ILE A 70 5.77 -3.57 2.81
CA ILE A 70 4.33 -3.46 3.07
C ILE A 70 3.87 -4.59 3.98
N CYS A 71 2.81 -4.33 4.74
CA CYS A 71 2.12 -5.30 5.57
C CYS A 71 0.61 -5.11 5.42
N LEU A 72 -0.11 -6.07 5.97
CA LEU A 72 -1.51 -5.90 6.34
C LEU A 72 -1.54 -5.90 7.86
N ASP A 73 -2.26 -4.96 8.46
CA ASP A 73 -2.53 -4.93 9.90
C ASP A 73 -2.94 -6.33 10.39
N GLU A 74 -2.03 -6.99 11.11
CA GLU A 74 -2.40 -8.13 11.94
C GLU A 74 -3.13 -7.53 13.14
N LYS A 75 -4.45 -7.74 13.15
CA LYS A 75 -5.34 -7.33 14.22
C LYS A 75 -4.84 -7.77 15.60
#